data_AF-A0A7S1KDU4-F1
#
_entry.id   AF-A0A7S1KDU4-F1
#
_cell.length_a   1.000
_cell.length_b   1.000
_cell.length_c   1.000
_cell.angle_alpha   90.00
_cell.angle_beta   90.00
_cell.angle_gamma   90.00
#
_symmetry.space_group_name_H-M   'P 1'
#
loop_
_entity.id
_entity.type
_entity.pdbx_description
1 polymer ?
#
loop_
_entity_poly.entity_id
_entity_poly.type
_entity_poly.pdbx_seq_one_letter_code
_entity_poly.pdbx_strand_id
1 'polypeptide(L)'
;AFEQVERQRDVKQKKVKILRKYREGELPDVQIRKRDLIEPLLSSCADPPLASELMKGVFVNLFNQSTADKGMLLIHAFQCLLNSTARALSSPSASTPSLTTFL
;
A
#
# COMPACT_ATOMS: atom_id res chain seq x y z
N ALA A 1 -3.04 26.81 8.34
CA ALA A 1 -4.13 26.61 7.35
C ALA A 1 -3.72 27.03 5.93
N PHE A 2 -3.12 28.22 5.73
CA PHE A 2 -2.72 28.73 4.40
C PHE A 2 -1.74 27.83 3.63
N GLU A 3 -0.78 27.20 4.32
CA GLU A 3 0.29 26.41 3.70
C GLU A 3 -0.18 25.12 2.98
N GLN A 4 -1.32 24.55 3.37
CA GLN A 4 -1.89 23.38 2.68
C GLN A 4 -2.61 23.78 1.38
N VAL A 5 -3.23 24.96 1.37
CA VAL A 5 -3.95 25.49 0.21
C VAL A 5 -2.98 25.93 -0.88
N GLU A 6 -1.87 26.58 -0.49
CA GLU A 6 -0.80 26.94 -1.42
C GLU A 6 -0.17 25.69 -2.05
N ARG A 7 0.11 24.66 -1.26
CA ARG A 7 0.57 23.37 -1.78
C ARG A 7 -0.43 22.73 -2.76
N GLN A 8 -1.73 22.81 -2.51
CA GLN A 8 -2.74 22.28 -3.46
C GLN A 8 -2.79 23.08 -4.77
N ARG A 9 -2.58 24.40 -4.72
CA ARG A 9 -2.51 25.26 -5.91
C ARG A 9 -1.26 24.94 -6.73
N ASP A 10 -0.12 24.75 -6.09
CA ASP A 10 1.14 24.38 -6.76
C ASP A 10 1.07 22.96 -7.36
N VAL A 11 0.38 22.04 -6.69
CA VAL A 11 0.14 20.67 -7.17
C VAL A 11 -0.71 20.64 -8.45
N LYS A 12 -1.68 21.55 -8.60
CA LYS A 12 -2.44 21.72 -9.85
C LYS A 12 -1.56 22.19 -11.01
N GLN A 13 -0.57 23.04 -10.72
CA GLN A 13 0.41 23.46 -11.72
C GLN A 13 1.36 22.31 -12.11
N LYS A 14 1.59 21.37 -11.19
CA LYS A 14 2.46 20.20 -11.37
C LYS A 14 1.76 18.91 -11.82
N LYS A 15 0.61 18.92 -12.51
CA LYS A 15 -0.06 17.67 -13.00
C LYS A 15 -0.18 16.53 -11.98
N VAL A 16 -0.17 16.82 -10.67
CA VAL A 16 -0.21 15.79 -9.62
C VAL A 16 -1.67 15.55 -9.24
N LYS A 17 -2.09 14.28 -9.23
CA LYS A 17 -3.45 13.88 -8.87
C LYS A 17 -3.59 13.83 -7.35
N ILE A 18 -4.48 14.67 -6.81
CA ILE A 18 -4.86 14.62 -5.40
C ILE A 18 -5.94 13.53 -5.23
N LEU A 19 -5.70 12.58 -4.32
CA LEU A 19 -6.61 11.45 -4.06
C LEU A 19 -7.58 11.68 -2.90
N ARG A 20 -7.33 12.71 -2.07
CA ARG A 20 -8.16 13.06 -0.92
C ARG A 20 -8.54 14.53 -0.94
N LYS A 21 -9.80 14.83 -0.63
CA LYS A 21 -10.24 16.19 -0.32
C LYS A 21 -10.00 16.47 1.16
N TYR A 22 -9.25 17.52 1.46
CA TYR A 22 -9.03 17.97 2.83
C TYR A 22 -10.08 19.02 3.19
N ARG A 23 -10.57 18.97 4.42
CA ARG A 23 -11.53 19.96 4.93
C ARG A 23 -10.82 21.29 5.17
N GLU A 24 -11.52 22.37 4.84
CA GLU A 24 -11.11 23.73 5.17
C GLU A 24 -11.78 24.17 6.48
N GLY A 25 -11.00 24.79 7.37
CA GLY A 25 -11.45 25.24 8.69
C GLY A 25 -10.27 25.52 9.62
N GLU A 26 -10.55 26.12 10.78
CA GLU A 26 -9.52 26.42 11.79
C GLU A 26 -9.03 25.18 12.54
N LEU A 27 -9.90 24.18 12.68
CA LEU A 27 -9.63 22.95 13.41
C LEU A 27 -9.19 21.82 12.46
N PRO A 28 -8.32 20.90 12.93
CA PRO A 28 -7.84 19.78 12.13
C PRO A 28 -8.99 18.81 11.78
N ASP A 29 -8.84 18.14 10.63
CA ASP A 29 -9.80 17.15 10.15
C ASP A 29 -9.66 15.84 10.94
N VAL A 30 -10.45 15.70 12.01
CA VAL A 30 -10.41 14.54 12.92
C VAL A 30 -11.19 13.34 12.36
N GLN A 31 -12.17 13.57 11.48
CA GLN A 31 -13.09 12.53 10.99
C GLN A 31 -12.73 12.07 9.57
N ILE A 32 -11.59 11.40 9.47
CA ILE A 32 -11.08 10.88 8.19
C ILE A 32 -11.82 9.59 7.83
N ARG A 33 -12.43 9.55 6.63
CA ARG A 33 -13.08 8.31 6.15
C ARG A 33 -12.01 7.29 5.78
N LYS A 34 -12.28 6.00 6.02
CA LYS A 34 -11.35 4.90 5.69
C LYS A 34 -10.88 4.93 4.24
N ARG A 35 -11.80 5.17 3.29
CA ARG A 35 -11.48 5.26 1.85
C ARG A 35 -10.43 6.34 1.55
N ASP A 36 -10.50 7.46 2.28
CA ASP A 36 -9.61 8.61 2.09
C ASP A 36 -8.20 8.34 2.65
N LEU A 37 -7.99 7.18 3.31
CA LEU A 37 -6.69 6.62 3.69
C LEU A 37 -6.28 5.47 2.77
N ILE A 38 -7.21 4.59 2.41
CA ILE A 38 -6.93 3.39 1.61
C ILE A 38 -6.50 3.76 0.18
N GLU A 39 -7.21 4.67 -0.49
CA GLU A 39 -6.90 5.04 -1.87
C GLU A 39 -5.50 5.65 -2.03
N PRO A 40 -5.05 6.59 -1.18
CA PRO A 40 -3.66 7.05 -1.18
C PRO A 40 -2.66 5.93 -0.94
N LEU A 41 -2.87 5.07 0.07
CA LEU A 41 -1.96 3.98 0.40
C LEU A 41 -1.78 3.00 -0.77
N LEU A 42 -2.87 2.64 -1.45
CA LEU A 42 -2.83 1.78 -2.64
C LEU A 42 -2.09 2.45 -3.79
N SER A 43 -2.32 3.75 -4.02
CA SER A 43 -1.60 4.47 -5.08
C SER A 43 -0.09 4.51 -4.84
N SER A 44 0.33 4.55 -3.57
CA SER A 44 1.75 4.56 -3.19
C SER A 44 2.41 3.18 -3.34
N CYS A 45 1.65 2.10 -3.53
CA CYS A 45 2.19 0.76 -3.78
C CYS A 45 2.85 0.62 -5.17
N ALA A 46 2.86 1.67 -6.00
CA ALA A 46 3.73 1.74 -7.15
C ALA A 46 5.23 1.73 -6.76
N ASP A 47 5.55 2.11 -5.53
CA ASP A 47 6.90 2.03 -4.96
C ASP A 47 7.12 0.65 -4.30
N PRO A 48 8.03 -0.21 -4.82
CA PRO A 48 8.18 -1.59 -4.36
C PRO A 48 8.50 -1.80 -2.87
N PRO A 49 9.39 -1.00 -2.23
CA PRO A 49 9.66 -1.13 -0.80
C PRO A 49 8.42 -0.87 0.06
N LEU A 50 7.64 0.16 -0.28
CA LEU A 50 6.42 0.50 0.43
C LEU A 50 5.33 -0.55 0.23
N ALA A 51 5.17 -1.06 -1.00
CA ALA A 51 4.24 -2.14 -1.30
C ALA A 51 4.56 -3.42 -0.50
N SER A 52 5.86 -3.77 -0.41
CA SER A 52 6.32 -4.91 0.38
C SER A 52 5.94 -4.76 1.85
N GLU A 53 6.21 -3.60 2.44
CA GLU A 53 5.93 -3.35 3.86
C GLU A 53 4.43 -3.34 4.17
N LEU A 54 3.64 -2.71 3.30
CA LEU A 54 2.19 -2.70 3.42
C LEU A 54 1.61 -4.12 3.32
N MET A 55 2.10 -4.92 2.37
CA MET A 55 1.67 -6.31 2.21
C MET A 55 2.00 -7.15 3.45
N LYS A 56 3.20 -6.98 4.04
CA LYS A 56 3.56 -7.65 5.31
C LYS A 56 2.59 -7.29 6.42
N GLY A 57 2.31 -6.01 6.61
CA GLY A 57 1.39 -5.54 7.67
C GLY A 57 -0.02 -6.12 7.51
N VAL A 58 -0.55 -6.12 6.29
CA VAL A 58 -1.85 -6.74 5.97
C VAL A 58 -1.81 -8.24 6.27
N PHE A 59 -0.77 -8.93 5.83
CA PHE A 59 -0.64 -10.38 6.00
C PHE A 59 -0.54 -10.79 7.47
N VAL A 60 0.32 -10.11 8.24
CA VAL A 60 0.45 -10.34 9.69
C VAL A 60 -0.87 -10.11 10.42
N ASN A 61 -1.60 -9.05 10.07
CA ASN A 61 -2.87 -8.76 10.72
C ASN A 61 -3.95 -9.80 10.36
N LEU A 62 -4.02 -10.22 9.10
CA LEU A 62 -4.93 -11.31 8.68
C LEU A 62 -4.61 -12.63 9.39
N PHE A 63 -3.33 -12.92 9.57
CA PHE A 63 -2.87 -14.10 10.31
C PHE A 63 -3.27 -14.02 11.79
N ASN A 64 -3.00 -12.89 12.45
CA ASN A 64 -3.29 -12.70 13.87
C ASN A 64 -4.80 -12.67 14.17
N GLN A 65 -5.64 -12.23 13.22
CA GLN A 65 -7.10 -12.24 13.37
C GLN A 65 -7.74 -13.61 13.08
N SER A 66 -7.00 -14.55 12.51
CA SER A 66 -7.47 -15.91 12.30
C SER A 66 -7.35 -16.70 13.61
N THR A 67 -8.39 -16.64 14.44
CA THR A 67 -8.49 -17.40 15.68
C THR A 67 -8.45 -18.93 15.45
N ALA A 68 -8.17 -19.67 16.54
CA ALA A 68 -7.84 -21.10 16.60
C ALA A 68 -8.77 -22.06 15.81
N ASP A 69 -10.02 -21.68 15.52
CA ASP A 69 -10.99 -22.49 14.76
C ASP A 69 -10.66 -22.63 13.26
N LYS A 70 -9.73 -21.84 12.73
CA LYS A 70 -9.34 -21.85 11.31
C LYS A 70 -7.90 -22.29 11.06
N GLY A 71 -7.24 -22.89 12.05
CA GLY A 71 -5.81 -23.27 11.96
C GLY A 71 -5.48 -24.09 10.71
N MET A 72 -6.34 -25.05 10.33
CA MET A 72 -6.14 -25.89 9.14
C MET A 72 -6.29 -25.11 7.82
N LEU A 73 -7.20 -24.14 7.80
CA LEU A 73 -7.45 -23.26 6.65
C LEU A 73 -6.30 -22.27 6.44
N LEU A 74 -5.70 -21.83 7.55
CA LEU A 74 -4.57 -20.91 7.56
C LEU A 74 -3.26 -21.62 7.16
N ILE A 75 -3.03 -22.85 7.61
CA ILE A 75 -1.94 -23.70 7.10
C ILE A 75 -2.08 -23.93 5.60
N HIS A 76 -3.29 -24.27 5.14
CA HIS A 76 -3.55 -24.47 3.70
C HIS A 76 -3.34 -23.18 2.89
N ALA A 77 -3.80 -22.04 3.38
CA ALA A 77 -3.57 -20.74 2.73
C ALA A 77 -2.08 -20.38 2.66
N PHE A 78 -1.32 -20.68 3.71
CA PHE A 78 0.13 -20.49 3.74
C PHE A 78 0.84 -21.41 2.74
N GLN A 79 0.43 -22.69 2.68
CA GLN A 79 0.94 -23.65 1.69
C GLN A 79 0.66 -23.18 0.26
N CYS A 80 -0.56 -22.69 -0.01
CA CYS A 80 -0.93 -22.13 -1.31
C CYS A 80 -0.08 -20.90 -1.65
N LEU A 81 0.20 -20.03 -0.67
CA LEU A 81 1.04 -18.85 -0.85
C LEU A 81 2.50 -19.23 -1.13
N LEU A 82 3.07 -20.20 -0.41
CA LEU A 82 4.42 -20.69 -0.66
C LEU A 82 4.54 -21.34 -2.05
N ASN A 83 3.52 -22.09 -2.46
CA ASN A 83 3.49 -22.71 -3.77
C ASN A 83 3.35 -21.67 -4.90
N SER A 84 2.62 -20.58 -4.68
CA SER A 84 2.49 -19.51 -5.68
C SER A 84 3.75 -18.66 -5.79
N THR A 85 4.45 -18.37 -4.69
CA THR A 85 5.75 -17.68 -4.73
C THR A 85 6.84 -18.54 -5.36
N ALA A 86 6.89 -19.84 -5.05
CA ALA A 86 7.82 -20.77 -5.68
C ALA A 86 7.62 -20.84 -7.20
N ARG A 87 6.36 -20.84 -7.67
CA ARG A 87 6.01 -20.78 -9.11
C ARG A 87 6.38 -19.45 -9.74
N ALA A 88 6.24 -18.33 -9.01
CA ALA A 88 6.64 -17.02 -9.51
C ALA A 88 8.17 -16.93 -9.69
N LEU A 89 8.94 -17.50 -8.75
CA LEU A 89 10.40 -17.53 -8.79
C LEU A 89 10.98 -18.50 -9.83
N SER A 90 10.25 -19.57 -10.17
CA SER A 90 10.66 -20.52 -11.21
C SER A 90 10.31 -20.06 -12.64
N SER A 91 9.55 -18.97 -12.79
CA SER A 91 9.25 -18.39 -14.09
C SER A 91 10.43 -17.55 -14.61
N PRO A 92 10.88 -17.75 -15.87
CA PRO A 92 12.06 -17.09 -16.42
C PRO A 92 11.89 -15.57 -16.68
N SER A 93 10.71 -15.01 -16.43
CA SER A 93 10.41 -13.58 -16.62
C SER A 93 10.67 -12.70 -15.39
N ALA A 94 11.09 -13.28 -14.25
CA ALA A 94 11.46 -12.51 -13.07
C ALA A 94 12.89 -11.97 -13.19
N SER A 95 13.15 -11.17 -14.23
CA SER A 95 14.34 -10.33 -14.26
C SER A 95 14.23 -9.31 -13.13
N THR A 96 15.07 -9.47 -12.12
CA THR A 96 15.40 -8.44 -11.14
C THR A 96 15.62 -7.10 -11.86
N PRO A 97 15.09 -5.96 -11.39
CA PRO A 97 15.56 -4.68 -11.88
C PRO A 97 17.07 -4.62 -11.58
N SER A 98 17.87 -4.55 -12.65
CA SER A 98 19.31 -4.42 -12.56
C SER A 98 19.67 -3.15 -11.79
N LEU A 99 20.62 -3.25 -10.87
CA LEU A 99 21.21 -2.13 -10.11
C LEU A 99 22.06 -1.19 -10.99
N THR A 100 21.55 -0.77 -12.16
CA THR A 100 22.31 0.00 -13.16
C THR A 100 21.65 1.29 -13.64
N THR A 101 20.65 1.83 -12.91
CA THR A 101 20.06 3.14 -13.25
C THR A 101 20.17 4.17 -12.10
N PHE A 102 21.19 4.03 -11.25
CA PHE A 102 21.58 5.09 -10.30
C PHE A 102 23.08 5.37 -10.42
N LEU A 103 23.48 5.91 -11.57
CA LEU A 103 24.62 6.82 -11.72
C LEU A 103 24.22 7.92 -12.71
#